data_AF-A0A834F234-F1
#
_entry.id   AF-A0A834F234-F1
#
_cell.length_a   1.000
_cell.length_b   1.000
_cell.length_c   1.000
_cell.angle_alpha   90.00
_cell.angle_beta   90.00
_cell.angle_gamma   90.00
#
_symmetry.space_group_name_H-M   'P 1'
#
loop_
_entity.id
_entity.type
_entity.pdbx_description
1 polymer ?
#
loop_
_entity_poly.entity_id
_entity_poly.type
_entity_poly.pdbx_seq_one_letter_code
_entity_poly.pdbx_strand_id
1 'polypeptide(L)'
;DWLQTFQMWSGPERLLALDELIDRCETSQVKHVMQVIEPQFQRDFIFLLPKELALYVLTFLAPRDLLQAAQTCRYWRILAEDNLLWREKCREEGISEFASYRRRESVRPSPAVSPWKSAYIRQHRIETNWRKGGTGDPMVKEPPQI
;
A
#
# COMPACT_ATOMS: atom_id res chain seq x y z
N ASP A 1 -41.41 -4.64 -13.22
CA ASP A 1 -40.20 -4.06 -12.59
C ASP A 1 -39.40 -3.38 -13.70
N TRP A 2 -39.15 -2.07 -13.61
CA TRP A 2 -38.51 -1.30 -14.69
C TRP A 2 -37.07 -1.77 -14.98
N LEU A 3 -36.41 -2.37 -13.98
CA LEU A 3 -35.09 -2.98 -14.13
C LEU A 3 -35.10 -4.18 -15.08
N GLN A 4 -36.14 -5.03 -15.02
CA GLN A 4 -36.30 -6.15 -15.95
C GLN A 4 -36.53 -5.64 -17.37
N THR A 5 -37.34 -4.59 -17.54
CA THR A 5 -37.56 -3.97 -18.85
C THR A 5 -36.26 -3.39 -19.43
N PHE A 6 -35.47 -2.67 -18.62
CA PHE A 6 -34.17 -2.15 -19.01
C PHE A 6 -33.18 -3.25 -19.43
N GLN A 7 -33.18 -4.39 -18.73
CA GLN A 7 -32.34 -5.54 -19.08
C GLN A 7 -32.79 -6.23 -20.38
N MET A 8 -34.04 -6.08 -20.81
CA MET A 8 -34.51 -6.63 -22.09
C MET A 8 -34.15 -5.75 -23.30
N TRP A 9 -33.82 -4.48 -23.09
CA TRP A 9 -33.41 -3.56 -24.15
C TRP A 9 -32.03 -3.91 -24.75
N SER A 10 -31.87 -3.58 -26.03
CA SER A 10 -30.61 -3.64 -26.76
C SER A 10 -29.60 -2.60 -26.26
N GLY A 11 -28.33 -2.77 -26.62
CA GLY A 11 -27.26 -1.83 -26.23
C GLY A 11 -27.59 -0.35 -26.55
N PRO A 12 -27.99 -0.02 -27.80
CA PRO A 12 -28.36 1.35 -28.17
C PRO A 12 -29.57 1.89 -27.39
N GLU A 13 -30.60 1.07 -27.17
CA GLU A 13 -31.79 1.47 -26.42
C GLU A 13 -31.46 1.79 -24.95
N ARG A 14 -30.56 1.01 -24.34
CA ARG A 14 -30.08 1.29 -22.98
C ARG A 14 -29.31 2.61 -22.91
N LEU A 15 -28.47 2.91 -23.91
CA LEU A 15 -27.73 4.17 -23.96
C LEU A 15 -28.69 5.36 -24.10
N LEU A 16 -29.63 5.31 -25.04
CA LEU A 16 -30.66 6.34 -25.21
C LEU A 16 -31.46 6.58 -23.93
N ALA A 17 -31.84 5.51 -23.23
CA ALA A 17 -32.57 5.64 -21.98
C ALA A 17 -31.74 6.25 -20.85
N LEU A 18 -30.43 5.98 -20.80
CA LEU A 18 -29.51 6.61 -19.85
C LEU A 18 -29.36 8.10 -20.14
N ASP A 19 -29.18 8.48 -21.40
CA ASP A 19 -29.09 9.88 -21.83
C ASP A 19 -30.37 10.65 -21.43
N GLU A 20 -31.55 10.12 -21.77
CA GLU A 20 -32.85 10.70 -21.40
C GLU A 20 -33.07 10.78 -19.88
N LEU A 21 -32.57 9.81 -19.11
CA LEU A 21 -32.64 9.83 -17.65
C LEU A 21 -31.76 10.93 -17.07
N ILE A 22 -30.52 11.04 -17.55
CA ILE A 22 -29.55 12.05 -17.10
C ILE A 22 -30.06 13.45 -17.43
N ASP A 23 -30.64 13.66 -18.61
CA ASP A 23 -31.18 14.96 -19.04
C ASP A 23 -32.36 15.44 -18.18
N ARG A 24 -33.04 14.53 -17.48
CA ARG A 24 -34.15 14.83 -16.56
C ARG A 24 -33.72 14.98 -15.11
N CYS A 25 -32.45 14.70 -14.79
CA CYS A 25 -31.93 14.76 -13.43
C CYS A 25 -31.60 16.20 -12.99
N GLU A 26 -31.83 16.47 -11.71
CA GLU A 26 -31.33 17.69 -11.07
C GLU A 26 -29.81 17.65 -10.91
N THR A 27 -29.17 18.82 -10.75
CA THR A 27 -27.71 18.90 -10.54
C THR A 27 -27.21 18.06 -9.35
N SER A 28 -28.01 17.93 -8.29
CA SER A 28 -27.69 17.09 -7.13
C SER A 28 -27.65 15.59 -7.48
N GLN A 29 -28.58 15.14 -8.32
CA GLN A 29 -28.70 13.76 -8.79
C GLN A 29 -27.58 13.42 -9.79
N VAL A 30 -27.26 14.33 -10.72
CA VAL A 30 -26.13 14.16 -11.65
C VAL A 30 -24.81 14.05 -10.89
N LYS A 31 -24.60 14.88 -9.86
CA LYS A 31 -23.42 14.76 -8.97
C LYS A 31 -23.37 13.41 -8.27
N HIS A 32 -24.51 12.91 -7.79
CA HIS A 32 -24.59 11.59 -7.19
C HIS A 32 -24.24 10.47 -8.19
N VAL A 33 -24.79 10.52 -9.41
CA VAL A 33 -24.47 9.57 -10.49
C VAL A 33 -22.96 9.60 -10.79
N MET A 34 -22.35 10.77 -10.90
CA MET A 34 -20.91 10.92 -11.12
C MET A 34 -20.09 10.26 -9.99
N GLN A 35 -20.47 10.47 -8.73
CA GLN A 35 -19.80 9.86 -7.58
C GLN A 35 -19.92 8.32 -7.56
N VAL A 36 -21.04 7.78 -8.04
CA VAL A 36 -21.28 6.33 -8.09
C VAL A 36 -20.54 5.68 -9.27
N ILE A 37 -20.48 6.36 -10.41
CA ILE A 37 -19.88 5.86 -11.65
C ILE A 37 -18.35 6.01 -11.64
N GLU A 38 -17.81 7.13 -11.16
CA GLU A 38 -16.37 7.43 -11.24
C GLU A 38 -15.47 6.30 -10.70
N PRO A 39 -15.75 5.66 -9.54
CA PRO A 39 -14.96 4.54 -9.05
C PRO A 39 -14.97 3.31 -9.97
N GLN A 40 -16.03 3.11 -10.77
CA GLN A 40 -16.14 1.98 -11.72
C GLN A 40 -15.16 2.11 -12.88
N PHE A 41 -14.69 3.33 -13.18
CA PHE A 41 -13.70 3.57 -14.23
C PHE A 41 -12.26 3.56 -13.72
N GLN A 42 -12.07 3.57 -12.39
CA GLN A 42 -10.73 3.50 -11.82
C GLN A 42 -10.20 2.07 -11.94
N ARG A 43 -9.29 1.87 -12.89
CA ARG A 43 -8.53 0.62 -12.98
C ARG A 43 -7.29 0.71 -12.13
N ASP A 44 -6.93 -0.41 -11.50
CA ASP A 44 -5.64 -0.57 -10.84
C ASP A 44 -4.53 -0.52 -11.90
N PHE A 45 -4.02 0.69 -12.16
CA PHE A 45 -3.01 0.91 -13.20
C PHE A 45 -1.71 0.16 -12.89
N ILE A 46 -1.38 -0.05 -11.61
CA ILE A 46 -0.19 -0.83 -11.21
C ILE A 46 -0.36 -2.29 -11.62
N PHE A 47 -1.56 -2.87 -11.47
CA PHE A 47 -1.85 -4.23 -11.94
C PHE A 47 -1.80 -4.37 -13.47
N LEU A 48 -2.08 -3.29 -14.21
CA LEU A 48 -2.05 -3.29 -15.68
C LEU A 48 -0.64 -3.14 -16.27
N LEU A 49 0.37 -2.79 -15.47
CA LEU A 49 1.74 -2.64 -15.92
C LEU A 49 2.49 -3.99 -15.93
N PRO A 50 3.45 -4.20 -16.85
CA PRO A 50 4.51 -5.19 -16.66
C PRO A 50 5.17 -5.03 -15.29
N LYS A 51 5.51 -6.14 -14.64
CA LYS A 51 5.98 -6.16 -13.24
C LYS A 51 7.15 -5.22 -13.00
N GLU A 52 8.09 -5.15 -13.94
CA GLU A 52 9.28 -4.31 -13.88
C GLU A 52 8.92 -2.82 -13.86
N LEU A 53 7.93 -2.41 -14.67
CA LEU A 53 7.44 -1.04 -14.71
C LEU A 53 6.66 -0.69 -13.45
N ALA A 54 5.85 -1.63 -12.94
CA ALA A 54 5.17 -1.46 -11.66
C ALA A 54 6.18 -1.24 -10.51
N LEU A 55 7.21 -2.09 -10.40
CA LEU A 55 8.28 -1.92 -9.42
C LEU A 55 9.03 -0.61 -9.60
N TYR A 56 9.31 -0.21 -10.85
CA TYR A 56 9.94 1.07 -11.15
C TYR A 56 9.12 2.26 -10.65
N VAL A 57 7.80 2.28 -10.91
CA VAL A 57 6.89 3.31 -10.39
C VAL A 57 6.94 3.36 -8.86
N LEU A 58 6.98 2.21 -8.19
CA LEU A 58 7.05 2.14 -6.73
C LEU A 58 8.37 2.70 -6.16
N THR A 59 9.46 2.76 -6.95
CA THR A 59 10.72 3.37 -6.47
C THR A 59 10.61 4.86 -6.17
N PHE A 60 9.67 5.56 -6.82
CA PHE A 60 9.42 7.00 -6.61
C PHE A 60 8.64 7.29 -5.33
N LEU A 61 8.08 6.28 -4.66
CA LEU A 61 7.32 6.45 -3.43
C LEU A 61 8.25 6.57 -2.21
N ALA A 62 7.89 7.44 -1.28
CA ALA A 62 8.54 7.48 0.02
C ALA A 62 8.23 6.19 0.80
N PRO A 63 9.08 5.78 1.77
CA PRO A 63 8.85 4.57 2.56
C PRO A 63 7.48 4.53 3.26
N ARG A 64 6.97 5.68 3.72
CA ARG A 64 5.63 5.79 4.30
C ARG A 64 4.55 5.42 3.28
N ASP A 65 4.68 5.89 2.06
CA ASP A 65 3.72 5.65 0.98
C ASP A 65 3.78 4.20 0.52
N LEU A 66 4.98 3.58 0.49
CA LEU A 66 5.14 2.15 0.25
C LEU A 66 4.41 1.28 1.30
N LEU A 67 4.45 1.69 2.57
CA LEU A 67 3.72 0.99 3.64
C LEU A 67 2.20 1.13 3.48
N GLN A 68 1.71 2.27 3.00
CA GLN A 68 0.29 2.46 2.68
C GLN A 68 -0.12 1.67 1.43
N ALA A 69 0.70 1.71 0.38
CA ALA A 69 0.55 0.94 -0.84
C ALA A 69 0.42 -0.57 -0.55
N ALA A 70 1.22 -1.11 0.38
CA ALA A 70 1.13 -2.52 0.80
C ALA A 70 -0.20 -2.92 1.48
N GLN A 71 -1.08 -1.96 1.80
CA GLN A 71 -2.37 -2.17 2.45
C GLN A 71 -3.56 -2.12 1.46
N THR A 72 -3.35 -1.78 0.19
CA THR A 72 -4.44 -1.65 -0.79
C THR A 72 -5.01 -3.01 -1.20
N CYS A 73 -4.17 -3.91 -1.72
CA CYS A 73 -4.55 -5.27 -2.11
C CYS A 73 -3.36 -6.24 -2.06
N ARG A 74 -3.61 -7.53 -2.33
CA ARG A 74 -2.56 -8.58 -2.31
C ARG A 74 -1.45 -8.32 -3.34
N TYR A 75 -1.79 -7.89 -4.55
CA TYR A 75 -0.81 -7.64 -5.61
C TYR A 75 0.12 -6.48 -5.27
N TRP A 76 -0.45 -5.36 -4.83
CA TRP A 76 0.31 -4.21 -4.33
C TRP A 76 1.18 -4.56 -3.14
N ARG A 77 0.70 -5.41 -2.21
CA ARG A 77 1.54 -5.91 -1.11
C ARG A 77 2.77 -6.65 -1.61
N ILE A 78 2.61 -7.55 -2.58
CA ILE A 78 3.74 -8.31 -3.14
C ILE A 78 4.77 -7.36 -3.74
N LEU A 79 4.34 -6.36 -4.51
CA LEU A 79 5.25 -5.39 -5.12
C LEU A 79 5.92 -4.48 -4.08
N ALA A 80 5.15 -3.94 -3.13
CA ALA A 80 5.64 -3.05 -2.09
C ALA A 80 6.47 -3.77 -1.01
N GLU A 81 6.57 -5.10 -1.05
CA GLU A 81 7.45 -5.92 -0.20
C GLU A 81 8.73 -6.36 -0.91
N ASP A 82 8.97 -5.89 -2.14
CA ASP A 82 10.16 -6.26 -2.91
C ASP A 82 11.47 -5.92 -2.17
N ASN A 83 12.39 -6.88 -2.17
CA ASN A 83 13.61 -6.78 -1.39
C ASN A 83 14.61 -5.75 -1.94
N LEU A 84 14.67 -5.57 -3.26
CA LEU A 84 15.59 -4.61 -3.89
C LEU A 84 15.06 -3.19 -3.76
N LEU A 85 13.74 -3.03 -3.83
CA LEU A 85 13.07 -1.77 -3.52
C LEU A 85 13.45 -1.28 -2.11
N TRP A 86 13.33 -2.14 -1.10
CA TRP A 86 13.68 -1.77 0.27
C TRP A 86 15.17 -1.65 0.53
N ARG A 87 16.02 -2.35 -0.23
CA ARG A 87 17.47 -2.14 -0.22
C ARG A 87 17.81 -0.72 -0.64
N GLU A 88 17.16 -0.23 -1.68
CA GLU A 88 17.35 1.14 -2.16
C GLU A 88 16.89 2.16 -1.12
N LYS A 89 15.71 1.97 -0.52
CA LYS A 89 15.23 2.83 0.58
C LYS A 89 16.14 2.82 1.80
N CYS A 90 16.72 1.67 2.14
CA CYS A 90 17.74 1.61 3.17
C CYS A 90 19.02 2.37 2.79
N ARG A 91 19.44 2.29 1.52
CA ARG A 91 20.61 3.02 1.01
C ARG A 91 20.41 4.53 1.09
N GLU A 92 19.24 5.02 0.70
CA GLU A 92 18.86 6.45 0.79
C GLU A 92 19.00 6.99 2.23
N GLU A 93 18.66 6.18 3.24
CA GLU A 93 18.74 6.54 4.67
C GLU A 93 20.09 6.16 5.34
N GLY A 94 21.09 5.69 4.57
CA GLY A 94 22.38 5.28 5.12
C GLY A 94 22.35 4.01 5.98
N ILE A 95 21.27 3.21 5.89
CA ILE A 95 21.13 1.92 6.56
C ILE A 95 21.97 0.89 5.81
N SER A 96 23.18 0.62 6.31
CA SER A 96 24.11 -0.34 5.69
C SER A 96 23.93 -1.78 6.19
N GLU A 97 24.39 -2.71 5.36
CA GLU A 97 24.24 -4.17 5.47
C GLU A 97 24.68 -4.77 6.82
N PHE A 98 25.53 -4.07 7.59
CA PHE A 98 26.05 -4.51 8.89
C PHE A 98 24.98 -4.60 10.01
N ALA A 99 23.82 -3.98 9.86
CA ALA A 99 22.72 -4.13 10.81
C ALA A 99 21.98 -5.49 10.69
N SER A 100 22.18 -6.21 9.57
CA SER A 100 21.46 -7.47 9.29
C SER A 100 22.11 -8.73 9.89
N TYR A 101 23.40 -8.67 10.22
CA TYR A 101 24.17 -9.82 10.73
C TYR A 101 24.30 -9.93 12.25
N ARG A 102 23.87 -8.91 13.04
CA ARG A 102 23.76 -9.06 14.50
C ARG A 102 22.47 -9.76 14.90
N ARG A 103 22.25 -10.98 14.40
CA ARG A 103 21.19 -11.85 14.90
C ARG A 103 21.80 -12.78 15.96
N ARG A 104 21.38 -12.65 17.22
CA ARG A 104 21.25 -13.85 18.06
C ARG A 104 20.27 -14.77 17.32
N GLU A 105 20.67 -16.01 17.07
CA GLU A 105 19.81 -17.10 16.56
C GLU A 105 18.43 -17.06 17.24
N SER A 106 17.28 -17.25 16.59
CA SER A 106 16.87 -18.57 16.10
C SER A 106 15.62 -18.59 15.21
N VAL A 107 15.16 -17.46 14.65
CA VAL A 107 13.94 -17.47 13.81
C VAL A 107 14.34 -17.41 12.33
N ARG A 108 14.13 -18.49 11.58
CA ARG A 108 14.25 -18.48 10.11
C ARG A 108 13.37 -17.34 9.58
N PRO A 109 13.89 -16.36 8.83
CA PRO A 109 13.03 -15.32 8.27
C PRO A 109 12.01 -16.00 7.37
N SER A 110 10.72 -15.71 7.58
CA SER A 110 9.69 -16.12 6.64
C SER A 110 10.08 -15.60 5.26
N PRO A 111 10.08 -16.43 4.20
CA PRO A 111 10.43 -15.99 2.85
C PRO A 111 9.50 -14.88 2.33
N ALA A 112 8.37 -14.63 2.99
CA ALA A 112 7.42 -13.58 2.65
C ALA A 112 7.86 -12.16 3.05
N VAL A 113 8.86 -11.99 3.94
CA VAL A 113 9.19 -10.66 4.47
C VAL A 113 10.59 -10.23 4.04
N SER A 114 10.70 -9.12 3.31
CA SER A 114 11.99 -8.53 2.94
C SER A 114 12.85 -8.25 4.19
N PRO A 115 14.10 -8.76 4.23
CA PRO A 115 15.07 -8.41 5.26
C PRO A 115 15.35 -6.90 5.32
N TRP A 116 15.45 -6.23 4.18
CA TRP A 116 15.68 -4.78 4.11
C TRP A 116 14.50 -3.97 4.64
N LYS A 117 13.26 -4.35 4.32
CA LYS A 117 12.06 -3.73 4.92
C LYS A 117 12.09 -3.86 6.45
N SER A 118 12.47 -5.03 6.94
CA SER A 118 12.57 -5.29 8.39
C SER A 118 13.65 -4.44 9.05
N ALA A 119 14.80 -4.26 8.41
CA ALA A 119 15.87 -3.40 8.87
C ALA A 119 15.43 -1.92 8.92
N TYR A 120 14.78 -1.45 7.85
CA TYR A 120 14.20 -0.10 7.77
C TYR A 120 13.23 0.16 8.92
N ILE A 121 12.21 -0.71 9.08
CA ILE A 121 11.19 -0.56 10.13
C ILE A 121 11.83 -0.57 11.51
N ARG A 122 12.82 -1.44 11.74
CA ARG A 122 13.57 -1.49 13.00
C ARG A 122 14.27 -0.16 13.30
N GLN A 123 15.04 0.36 12.34
CA GLN A 123 15.77 1.61 12.50
C GLN A 123 14.81 2.77 12.79
N HIS A 124 13.74 2.89 12.00
CA HIS A 124 12.75 3.93 12.18
C HIS A 124 12.00 3.83 13.51
N ARG A 125 11.74 2.61 14.01
CA ARG A 125 11.16 2.39 15.34
C ARG A 125 12.12 2.81 16.44
N ILE A 126 13.41 2.51 16.31
CA ILE A 126 14.44 2.94 17.27
C ILE A 126 14.45 4.47 17.34
N GLU A 127 14.53 5.15 16.20
CA GLU A 127 14.52 6.61 16.14
C GLU A 127 13.25 7.23 16.71
N THR A 128 12.08 6.66 16.38
CA THR A 128 10.80 7.13 16.93
C THR A 128 10.76 6.96 18.44
N ASN A 129 11.25 5.83 18.96
CA ASN A 129 11.35 5.58 20.40
C ASN A 129 12.31 6.56 21.07
N TRP A 130 13.44 6.94 20.44
CA TRP A 130 14.32 7.97 21.01
C TRP A 130 13.68 9.36 21.01
N ARG A 131 12.88 9.69 20.00
CA ARG A 131 12.23 11.01 19.88
C ARG A 131 11.00 11.16 20.77
N LYS A 132 10.27 10.08 21.01
CA LYS A 132 8.95 10.08 21.70
C LYS A 132 8.92 9.27 22.99
N GLY A 133 9.90 8.40 23.21
CA GLY A 133 10.01 7.64 24.44
C GLY A 133 10.32 8.59 25.58
N GLY A 134 9.45 8.59 26.59
CA GLY A 134 9.78 9.19 27.87
C GLY A 134 11.07 8.55 28.38
N THR A 135 11.89 9.33 29.08
CA THR A 135 13.09 8.88 29.80
C THR A 135 12.68 7.88 30.89
N GLY A 136 12.26 6.67 30.51
CA GLY A 136 12.11 5.58 31.44
C GLY A 136 13.49 5.30 32.03
N ASP A 137 13.54 5.13 33.35
CA ASP A 137 14.77 4.83 34.06
C ASP A 137 15.55 3.74 33.31
N PRO A 138 16.87 3.92 33.10
CA PRO A 138 17.67 2.90 32.46
C PRO A 138 17.54 1.61 33.28
N MET A 139 16.90 0.59 32.71
CA MET A 139 16.86 -0.75 33.31
C MET A 139 18.30 -1.29 33.34
N VAL A 140 19.00 -1.04 34.44
CA VAL A 140 20.23 -1.73 34.78
C VAL A 140 19.83 -3.18 35.02
N LYS A 141 20.25 -4.07 34.12
CA LYS A 141 20.15 -5.50 34.37
C LYS A 141 21.15 -5.81 35.47
N GLU A 142 20.68 -5.91 36.71
CA GLU A 142 21.53 -6.36 37.82
C GLU A 142 22.17 -7.70 37.44
N PRO A 143 23.48 -7.88 37.68
CA PRO A 143 24.15 -9.13 37.40
C PRO A 143 23.51 -10.24 38.25
N PRO A 144 23.43 -11.48 37.71
CA PRO A 144 22.90 -12.60 38.47
C PRO A 144 23.70 -12.77 39.76
N GLN A 145 23.00 -12.77 40.89
CA GLN A 145 23.57 -13.10 42.20
C GLN A 145 24.10 -14.54 42.13
N ILE A 146 25.39 -14.70 42.45
CA ILE A 146 26.10 -16.00 42.49
C ILE A 146 25.62 -16.82 43.68
#